data_AF-A0A2X2YCX0-F1
#
_entry.id   AF-A0A2X2YCX0-F1
#
_cell.length_a   1.000
_cell.length_b   1.000
_cell.length_c   1.000
_cell.angle_alpha   90.00
_cell.angle_beta   90.00
_cell.angle_gamma   90.00
#
_symmetry.space_group_name_H-M   'P 1'
#
loop_
_entity.id
_entity.type
_entity.pdbx_description
1 polymer ?
#
loop_
_entity_poly.entity_id
_entity_poly.type
_entity_poly.pdbx_seq_one_letter_code
_entity_poly.pdbx_strand_id
1 'polypeptide(L)'
;MISLCGRDCNSCVMKKEKMCNGCSICDVSFCKCGEKRKRCMVVCPNKFGSFTLVKNTIVKEPLMENKPLDLPIYIPVMPDKIKENFNFKANKNIIAVHGEFFLNAAGSKITGAYNPGFRAALNLKEDLSGILEFYIKDRTLEGFWDNRKFIYKDLKRQDFLGIIAPNFSVYEDAPRLEHIYNIQRSKTVYNEMISEGLPAIPDVSWYSKEDLNF
;
A
#
# COMPACT_ATOMS: atom_id res chain seq x y z
N MET A 1 -2.30 -8.13 -37.08
CA MET A 1 -1.11 -7.49 -36.52
C MET A 1 -0.16 -8.58 -36.04
N ILE A 2 0.93 -8.81 -36.77
CA ILE A 2 2.00 -9.73 -36.34
C ILE A 2 2.60 -9.12 -35.08
N SER A 3 2.58 -9.86 -33.98
CA SER A 3 3.19 -9.37 -32.75
C SER A 3 4.71 -9.25 -32.93
N LEU A 4 5.34 -8.27 -32.28
CA LEU A 4 6.80 -8.11 -32.27
C LEU A 4 7.55 -9.38 -31.80
N CYS A 5 6.85 -10.27 -31.10
CA CYS A 5 7.39 -11.51 -30.56
C CYS A 5 7.09 -12.76 -31.42
N GLY A 6 6.41 -12.62 -32.57
CA GLY A 6 6.02 -13.73 -33.44
C GLY A 6 4.97 -14.69 -32.85
N ARG A 7 4.35 -14.36 -31.71
CA ARG A 7 3.29 -15.18 -31.07
C ARG A 7 1.91 -14.64 -31.39
N ASP A 8 0.93 -15.53 -31.55
CA ASP A 8 -0.47 -15.13 -31.59
C ASP A 8 -0.98 -14.81 -30.18
N CYS A 9 -1.02 -13.53 -29.83
CA CYS A 9 -1.54 -13.10 -28.55
C CYS A 9 -3.07 -13.24 -28.44
N ASN A 10 -3.81 -13.40 -29.54
CA ASN A 10 -5.27 -13.47 -29.49
C ASN A 10 -5.77 -14.82 -28.95
N SER A 11 -4.98 -15.88 -29.12
CA SER A 11 -5.23 -17.19 -28.51
C SER A 11 -4.64 -17.33 -27.09
N CYS A 12 -3.81 -16.39 -26.64
CA CYS A 12 -3.12 -16.47 -25.35
C CYS A 12 -4.06 -16.28 -24.15
N VAL A 13 -4.13 -17.30 -23.28
CA VAL A 13 -4.95 -17.29 -22.05
C VAL A 13 -4.58 -16.12 -21.14
N MET A 14 -3.29 -15.83 -20.94
CA MET A 14 -2.86 -14.76 -20.03
C MET A 14 -3.31 -13.36 -20.49
N LYS A 15 -3.38 -13.14 -21.81
CA LYS A 15 -3.94 -11.90 -22.37
C LYS A 15 -5.47 -11.87 -22.22
N LYS A 16 -6.15 -13.00 -22.46
CA LYS A 16 -7.61 -13.12 -22.25
C LYS A 16 -8.02 -12.87 -20.80
N GLU A 17 -7.21 -13.32 -19.85
CA GLU A 17 -7.37 -13.07 -18.41
C GLU A 17 -6.88 -11.68 -17.97
N LYS A 18 -6.46 -10.80 -18.91
CA LYS A 18 -5.94 -9.44 -18.66
C LYS A 18 -4.70 -9.38 -17.75
N MET A 19 -4.01 -10.50 -17.55
CA MET A 19 -2.77 -10.61 -16.78
C MET A 19 -1.51 -10.23 -17.58
N CYS A 20 -1.67 -9.95 -18.87
CA CYS A 20 -0.61 -9.53 -19.78
C CYS A 20 -1.17 -8.57 -20.83
N ASN A 21 -0.43 -7.50 -21.15
CA ASN A 21 -0.83 -6.51 -22.15
C ASN A 21 -0.62 -6.98 -23.61
N GLY A 22 0.01 -8.14 -23.80
CA GLY A 22 0.34 -8.70 -25.11
C GLY A 22 1.69 -8.21 -25.64
N CYS A 23 2.12 -8.75 -26.78
CA CYS A 23 3.49 -8.63 -27.24
C CYS A 23 3.89 -7.29 -27.89
N SER A 24 2.97 -6.33 -28.06
CA SER A 24 3.34 -4.97 -28.52
C SER A 24 4.14 -4.22 -27.47
N ILE A 25 3.95 -4.56 -26.19
CA ILE A 25 4.77 -4.13 -25.05
C ILE A 25 5.11 -5.41 -24.28
N CYS A 26 6.28 -5.98 -24.56
CA CYS A 26 6.65 -7.24 -23.95
C CYS A 26 6.84 -7.04 -22.43
N ASP A 27 5.91 -7.50 -21.59
CA ASP A 27 6.05 -7.40 -20.12
C ASP A 27 7.38 -8.00 -19.60
N VAL A 28 7.97 -8.93 -20.35
CA VAL A 28 9.30 -9.49 -20.08
C VAL A 28 10.42 -8.45 -20.24
N SER A 29 10.31 -7.47 -21.14
CA SER A 29 11.33 -6.40 -21.26
C SER A 29 11.35 -5.48 -20.05
N PHE A 30 10.25 -5.42 -19.29
CA PHE A 30 10.19 -4.73 -18.00
C PHE A 30 10.77 -5.55 -16.84
N CYS A 31 11.03 -6.85 -17.05
CA CYS A 31 11.73 -7.68 -16.08
C CYS A 31 13.24 -7.42 -16.09
N LYS A 32 13.65 -6.20 -15.72
CA LYS A 32 15.04 -5.73 -15.67
C LYS A 32 15.86 -6.28 -14.49
N CYS A 33 15.46 -7.40 -13.93
CA CYS A 33 16.12 -8.01 -12.76
C CYS A 33 17.57 -8.51 -13.01
N GLY A 34 18.10 -8.38 -14.23
CA GLY A 34 19.47 -8.73 -14.61
C GLY A 34 19.87 -10.16 -14.24
N GLU A 35 21.12 -10.37 -13.85
CA GLU A 35 21.64 -11.65 -13.31
C GLU A 35 21.11 -11.97 -11.90
N LYS A 36 20.56 -10.97 -11.20
CA LYS A 36 20.04 -11.09 -9.82
C LYS A 36 18.56 -11.45 -9.78
N ARG A 37 18.06 -12.26 -10.72
CA ARG A 37 16.63 -12.63 -10.83
C ARG A 37 16.04 -13.21 -9.54
N LYS A 38 16.84 -13.97 -8.78
CA LYS A 38 16.43 -14.55 -7.49
C LYS A 38 16.26 -13.53 -6.35
N ARG A 39 16.88 -12.34 -6.46
CA ARG A 39 16.83 -11.28 -5.43
C ARG A 39 15.91 -10.12 -5.79
N CYS A 40 15.48 -10.05 -7.05
CA CYS A 40 14.52 -9.06 -7.50
C CYS A 40 13.17 -9.31 -6.83
N MET A 41 12.49 -8.27 -6.32
CA MET A 41 11.19 -8.42 -5.66
C MET A 41 10.01 -8.31 -6.64
N VAL A 42 10.22 -7.66 -7.80
CA VAL A 42 9.20 -7.49 -8.85
C VAL A 42 8.60 -8.83 -9.31
N VAL A 43 7.29 -8.95 -9.26
CA VAL A 43 6.49 -10.07 -9.78
C VAL A 43 6.52 -10.01 -11.32
N CYS A 44 7.14 -11.03 -11.89
CA CYS A 44 7.58 -11.02 -13.29
C CYS A 44 7.11 -12.29 -14.00
N PRO A 45 6.64 -12.24 -15.27
CA PRO A 45 6.20 -13.43 -16.00
C PRO A 45 7.22 -14.57 -16.07
N ASN A 46 8.52 -14.23 -16.09
CA ASN A 46 9.61 -15.21 -16.15
C ASN A 46 9.97 -15.86 -14.81
N LYS A 47 9.37 -15.41 -13.69
CA LYS A 47 9.59 -16.04 -12.39
C LYS A 47 8.58 -17.16 -12.20
N PHE A 48 9.10 -18.31 -11.76
CA PHE A 48 8.27 -19.48 -11.47
C PHE A 48 7.21 -19.10 -10.42
N GLY A 49 5.95 -19.46 -10.70
CA GLY A 49 4.83 -19.23 -9.78
C GLY A 49 4.23 -17.81 -9.78
N SER A 50 4.77 -16.83 -10.50
CA SER A 50 4.25 -15.45 -10.46
C SER A 50 2.79 -15.34 -10.90
N PHE A 51 2.38 -16.06 -11.95
CA PHE A 51 0.97 -16.07 -12.37
C PHE A 51 0.06 -16.66 -11.28
N THR A 52 0.45 -17.75 -10.64
CA THR A 52 -0.32 -18.37 -9.56
C THR A 52 -0.41 -17.45 -8.34
N LEU A 53 0.70 -16.79 -7.97
CA LEU A 53 0.72 -15.79 -6.89
C LEU A 53 -0.29 -14.67 -7.14
N VAL A 54 -0.27 -14.07 -8.33
CA VAL A 54 -1.19 -12.98 -8.68
C VAL A 54 -2.63 -13.49 -8.67
N LYS A 55 -2.91 -14.64 -9.29
CA LYS A 55 -4.25 -15.24 -9.31
C LYS A 55 -4.81 -15.46 -7.90
N ASN A 56 -3.99 -15.92 -6.97
CA ASN A 56 -4.39 -16.14 -5.58
C ASN A 56 -4.54 -14.84 -4.78
N THR A 57 -4.02 -13.72 -5.27
CA THR A 57 -4.11 -12.40 -4.62
C THR A 57 -5.33 -11.61 -5.11
N ILE A 58 -5.87 -11.93 -6.29
CA ILE A 58 -7.06 -11.25 -6.83
C ILE A 58 -8.26 -11.55 -5.95
N VAL A 59 -8.81 -10.49 -5.34
CA VAL A 59 -10.08 -10.54 -4.62
C VAL A 59 -11.17 -9.92 -5.49
N LYS A 60 -12.38 -10.46 -5.45
CA LYS A 60 -13.49 -10.02 -6.32
C LYS A 60 -14.29 -8.87 -5.72
N GLU A 61 -14.16 -8.70 -4.41
CA GLU A 61 -14.85 -7.71 -3.64
C GLU A 61 -14.37 -6.31 -4.06
N PRO A 62 -15.30 -5.35 -4.25
CA PRO A 62 -14.93 -3.96 -4.47
C PRO A 62 -14.34 -3.35 -3.19
N LEU A 63 -13.80 -2.13 -3.29
CA LEU A 63 -13.46 -1.34 -2.12
C LEU A 63 -14.72 -1.13 -1.28
N MET A 64 -14.64 -1.44 0.01
CA MET A 64 -15.74 -1.20 0.95
C MET A 64 -16.00 0.29 1.10
N GLU A 65 -17.27 0.68 1.18
CA GLU A 65 -17.66 2.05 1.49
C GLU A 65 -17.20 2.44 2.90
N ASN A 66 -16.83 3.71 3.07
CA ASN A 66 -16.49 4.27 4.37
C ASN A 66 -17.06 5.69 4.51
N LYS A 67 -17.08 6.19 5.74
CA LYS A 67 -17.58 7.53 6.09
C LYS A 67 -16.57 8.61 5.69
N PRO A 68 -17.03 9.75 5.18
CA PRO A 68 -16.15 10.89 4.92
C PRO A 68 -15.59 11.43 6.24
N LEU A 69 -14.33 11.88 6.20
CA LEU A 69 -13.67 12.58 7.30
C LEU A 69 -13.56 14.06 6.97
N ASP A 70 -13.90 14.92 7.94
CA ASP A 70 -13.71 16.36 7.82
C ASP A 70 -12.27 16.74 8.17
N LEU A 71 -11.40 16.79 7.15
CA LEU A 71 -9.97 17.07 7.30
C LEU A 71 -9.65 18.53 6.91
N PRO A 72 -8.61 19.16 7.51
CA PRO A 72 -8.12 20.46 7.05
C PRO A 72 -7.39 20.31 5.71
N ILE A 73 -7.22 21.43 4.99
CA ILE A 73 -6.48 21.47 3.71
C ILE A 73 -5.02 21.05 3.88
N TYR A 74 -4.45 21.27 5.08
CA TYR A 74 -3.08 20.93 5.41
C TYR A 74 -3.02 20.21 6.75
N ILE A 75 -2.35 19.06 6.76
CA ILE A 75 -2.08 18.28 7.97
C ILE A 75 -0.56 18.18 8.13
N PRO A 76 0.03 18.76 9.18
CA PRO A 76 1.47 18.71 9.37
C PRO A 76 1.90 17.32 9.86
N VAL A 77 2.91 16.75 9.20
CA VAL A 77 3.54 15.49 9.62
C VAL A 77 4.52 15.76 10.76
N MET A 78 4.39 15.03 11.87
CA MET A 78 5.25 15.15 13.04
C MET A 78 6.37 14.10 13.00
N PRO A 79 7.63 14.49 12.71
CA PRO A 79 8.74 13.53 12.63
C PRO A 79 9.35 13.19 13.99
N ASP A 80 9.16 14.02 15.01
CA ASP A 80 9.76 13.87 16.33
C ASP A 80 8.87 14.55 17.39
N LYS A 81 9.24 14.37 18.67
CA LYS A 81 8.59 14.96 19.83
C LYS A 81 8.55 16.48 19.75
N ILE A 82 7.40 17.02 20.09
CA ILE A 82 7.23 18.46 20.26
C ILE A 82 7.94 18.91 21.54
N LYS A 83 8.89 19.84 21.41
CA LYS A 83 9.69 20.38 22.51
C LYS A 83 9.10 21.64 23.15
N GLU A 84 8.23 22.34 22.43
CA GLU A 84 7.64 23.61 22.85
C GLU A 84 6.14 23.64 22.50
N ASN A 85 5.37 24.49 23.17
CA ASN A 85 3.93 24.58 22.92
C ASN A 85 3.63 25.10 21.50
N PHE A 86 3.20 24.20 20.61
CA PHE A 86 2.73 24.55 19.27
C PHE A 86 1.20 24.67 19.25
N ASN A 87 0.67 25.60 18.45
CA ASN A 87 -0.78 25.81 18.29
C ASN A 87 -1.28 25.19 16.98
N PHE A 88 -2.08 24.13 17.09
CA PHE A 88 -2.63 23.39 15.95
C PHE A 88 -4.06 23.78 15.58
N LYS A 89 -4.63 24.84 16.18
CA LYS A 89 -6.02 25.26 15.91
C LYS A 89 -6.28 25.56 14.42
N ALA A 90 -5.29 26.11 13.72
CA ALA A 90 -5.38 26.39 12.29
C ALA A 90 -5.60 25.11 11.45
N ASN A 91 -5.15 23.95 11.94
CA ASN A 91 -5.30 22.65 11.31
C ASN A 91 -6.34 21.78 12.04
N LYS A 92 -7.34 22.40 12.68
CA LYS A 92 -8.40 21.71 13.46
C LYS A 92 -7.86 20.75 14.53
N ASN A 93 -6.68 21.04 15.11
CA ASN A 93 -5.97 20.17 16.05
C ASN A 93 -5.65 18.76 15.50
N ILE A 94 -5.48 18.63 14.18
CA ILE A 94 -5.11 17.39 13.52
C ILE A 94 -3.64 17.43 13.09
N ILE A 95 -2.91 16.34 13.35
CA ILE A 95 -1.53 16.11 12.90
C ILE A 95 -1.44 14.77 12.16
N ALA A 96 -0.35 14.57 11.42
CA ALA A 96 -0.03 13.30 10.79
C ALA A 96 1.16 12.62 11.47
N VAL A 97 1.11 11.29 11.55
CA VAL A 97 2.20 10.42 12.00
C VAL A 97 2.69 9.65 10.78
N HIS A 98 4.00 9.74 10.51
CA HIS A 98 4.61 9.04 9.38
C HIS A 98 4.89 7.59 9.72
N GLY A 99 4.43 6.67 8.88
CA GLY A 99 4.52 5.23 9.11
C GLY A 99 5.95 4.71 9.34
N GLU A 100 6.96 5.39 8.78
CA GLU A 100 8.38 5.00 8.93
C GLU A 100 8.90 5.14 10.37
N PHE A 101 8.39 6.10 11.14
CA PHE A 101 8.74 6.24 12.56
C PHE A 101 7.88 5.34 13.46
N PHE A 102 6.67 5.06 12.99
CA PHE A 102 5.68 4.26 13.70
C PHE A 102 5.99 2.76 13.65
N LEU A 103 6.40 2.23 12.50
CA LEU A 103 6.78 0.82 12.32
C LEU A 103 8.27 0.61 12.58
N ASN A 104 8.64 -0.61 12.98
CA ASN A 104 10.06 -0.99 12.98
C ASN A 104 10.63 -1.03 11.55
N ALA A 105 11.95 -1.02 11.42
CA ALA A 105 12.62 -1.02 10.10
C ALA A 105 12.27 -2.23 9.21
N ALA A 106 11.76 -3.32 9.81
CA ALA A 106 11.30 -4.49 9.08
C ALA A 106 9.83 -4.42 8.68
N GLY A 107 9.06 -3.41 9.14
CA GLY A 107 7.63 -3.27 8.89
C GLY A 107 6.72 -4.27 9.60
N SER A 108 7.28 -5.18 10.40
CA SER A 108 6.56 -6.31 10.97
C SER A 108 5.77 -5.99 12.25
N LYS A 109 6.02 -4.84 12.88
CA LYS A 109 5.34 -4.39 14.11
C LYS A 109 5.53 -2.90 14.35
N ILE A 110 4.70 -2.33 15.22
CA ILE A 110 4.89 -0.98 15.76
C ILE A 110 6.20 -0.92 16.57
N THR A 111 6.90 0.22 16.53
CA THR A 111 8.04 0.47 17.40
C THR A 111 7.63 0.60 18.87
N GLY A 112 8.53 0.22 19.78
CA GLY A 112 8.26 0.32 21.22
C GLY A 112 7.97 1.74 21.70
N ALA A 113 8.46 2.76 20.98
CA ALA A 113 8.22 4.17 21.29
C ALA A 113 6.73 4.56 21.21
N TYR A 114 5.97 3.89 20.34
CA TYR A 114 4.54 4.16 20.15
C TYR A 114 3.64 3.19 20.91
N ASN A 115 4.19 2.25 21.70
CA ASN A 115 3.39 1.37 22.56
C ASN A 115 2.45 2.13 23.53
N PRO A 116 2.86 3.25 24.14
CA PRO A 116 1.97 4.05 24.99
C PRO A 116 0.91 4.87 24.22
N GLY A 117 0.93 4.84 22.88
CA GLY A 117 0.09 5.68 22.02
C GLY A 117 0.89 6.81 21.36
N PHE A 118 0.45 7.24 20.18
CA PHE A 118 1.15 8.26 19.39
C PHE A 118 1.26 9.62 20.08
N ARG A 119 0.24 10.00 20.87
CA ARG A 119 0.25 11.27 21.63
C ARG A 119 1.38 11.31 22.64
N ALA A 120 1.50 10.26 23.46
CA ALA A 120 2.58 10.10 24.41
C ALA A 120 3.96 9.99 23.72
N ALA A 121 4.03 9.26 22.61
CA ALA A 121 5.27 9.09 21.83
C ALA A 121 5.82 10.43 21.31
N LEU A 122 4.93 11.34 20.91
CA LEU A 122 5.25 12.63 20.29
C LEU A 122 5.13 13.84 21.25
N ASN A 123 4.86 13.60 22.53
CA ASN A 123 4.65 14.65 23.54
C ASN A 123 3.51 15.63 23.15
N LEU A 124 2.39 15.09 22.67
CA LEU A 124 1.21 15.85 22.24
C LEU A 124 0.19 15.97 23.38
N LYS A 125 -0.64 17.01 23.31
CA LYS A 125 -1.81 17.13 24.18
C LYS A 125 -2.89 16.13 23.78
N GLU A 126 -3.72 15.74 24.75
CA GLU A 126 -4.78 14.74 24.57
C GLU A 126 -5.88 15.18 23.59
N ASP A 127 -6.09 16.48 23.41
CA ASP A 127 -7.12 17.03 22.51
C ASP A 127 -6.71 17.03 21.02
N LEU A 128 -5.49 16.59 20.69
CA LEU A 128 -5.06 16.45 19.30
C LEU A 128 -5.54 15.12 18.71
N SER A 129 -5.95 15.16 17.44
CA SER A 129 -6.27 13.98 16.64
C SER A 129 -5.10 13.63 15.71
N GLY A 130 -4.90 12.33 15.48
CA GLY A 130 -3.84 11.82 14.61
C GLY A 130 -4.38 11.19 13.34
N ILE A 131 -3.73 11.46 12.21
CA ILE A 131 -3.83 10.67 10.99
C ILE A 131 -2.54 9.86 10.83
N LEU A 132 -2.64 8.55 10.63
CA LEU A 132 -1.49 7.73 10.25
C LEU A 132 -1.42 7.62 8.73
N GLU A 133 -0.23 7.75 8.16
CA GLU A 133 0.00 7.49 6.74
C GLU A 133 1.15 6.52 6.52
N PHE A 134 1.12 5.83 5.37
CA PHE A 134 2.06 4.78 5.00
C PHE A 134 2.80 5.06 3.69
N TYR A 135 3.26 6.31 3.48
CA TYR A 135 4.20 6.67 2.41
C TYR A 135 5.63 6.25 2.78
N ILE A 136 5.83 4.94 2.91
CA ILE A 136 7.06 4.33 3.42
C ILE A 136 7.74 3.47 2.35
N LYS A 137 8.98 3.06 2.63
CA LYS A 137 9.77 2.21 1.72
C LYS A 137 9.07 0.87 1.45
N ASP A 138 9.14 0.40 0.20
CA ASP A 138 8.59 -0.90 -0.23
C ASP A 138 9.01 -2.06 0.70
N ARG A 139 10.29 -2.13 1.11
CA ARG A 139 10.77 -3.18 2.03
C ARG A 139 9.98 -3.21 3.34
N THR A 140 9.59 -2.05 3.86
CA THR A 140 8.79 -1.95 5.09
C THR A 140 7.34 -2.34 4.81
N LEU A 141 6.80 -1.99 3.64
CA LEU A 141 5.47 -2.44 3.21
C LEU A 141 5.38 -3.96 3.04
N GLU A 142 6.43 -4.63 2.57
CA GLU A 142 6.45 -6.10 2.49
C GLU A 142 6.34 -6.73 3.88
N GLY A 143 7.07 -6.21 4.86
CA GLY A 143 6.93 -6.69 6.24
C GLY A 143 5.58 -6.37 6.86
N PHE A 144 4.99 -5.21 6.52
CA PHE A 144 3.62 -4.90 6.90
C PHE A 144 2.67 -5.94 6.30
N TRP A 145 2.75 -6.19 4.99
CA TRP A 145 1.90 -7.13 4.27
C TRP A 145 1.88 -8.51 4.94
N ASP A 146 3.05 -9.04 5.28
CA ASP A 146 3.20 -10.35 5.91
C ASP A 146 2.64 -10.40 7.35
N ASN A 147 2.62 -9.27 8.06
CA ASN A 147 2.28 -9.20 9.49
C ASN A 147 0.98 -8.41 9.79
N ARG A 148 0.30 -7.94 8.75
CA ARG A 148 -0.80 -6.95 8.85
C ARG A 148 -1.89 -7.30 9.85
N LYS A 149 -2.26 -8.58 9.96
CA LYS A 149 -3.30 -9.04 10.90
C LYS A 149 -2.92 -8.81 12.37
N PHE A 150 -1.64 -8.90 12.71
CA PHE A 150 -1.16 -8.54 14.05
C PHE A 150 -1.10 -7.02 14.21
N ILE A 151 -0.59 -6.33 13.19
CA ILE A 151 -0.46 -4.86 13.21
C ILE A 151 -1.82 -4.17 13.35
N TYR A 152 -2.89 -4.68 12.73
CA TYR A 152 -4.25 -4.13 12.88
C TYR A 152 -4.71 -4.10 14.34
N LYS A 153 -4.39 -5.15 15.12
CA LYS A 153 -4.71 -5.19 16.56
C LYS A 153 -3.99 -4.11 17.33
N ASP A 154 -2.78 -3.78 16.91
CA ASP A 154 -1.98 -2.74 17.53
C ASP A 154 -2.44 -1.33 17.11
N LEU A 155 -2.83 -1.16 15.84
CA LEU A 155 -3.39 0.08 15.30
C LEU A 155 -4.69 0.48 16.02
N LYS A 156 -5.57 -0.48 16.34
CA LYS A 156 -6.81 -0.22 17.09
C LYS A 156 -6.56 0.48 18.44
N ARG A 157 -5.41 0.21 19.07
CA ARG A 157 -5.06 0.80 20.38
C ARG A 157 -4.50 2.21 20.28
N GLN A 158 -4.17 2.69 19.08
CA GLN A 158 -3.58 4.01 18.89
C GLN A 158 -4.60 5.14 18.80
N ASP A 159 -5.88 4.82 18.58
CA ASP A 159 -6.97 5.81 18.51
C ASP A 159 -6.71 6.92 17.47
N PHE A 160 -6.31 6.52 16.27
CA PHE A 160 -6.19 7.44 15.14
C PHE A 160 -7.58 7.86 14.64
N LEU A 161 -7.73 9.13 14.27
CA LEU A 161 -8.93 9.65 13.60
C LEU A 161 -9.10 9.03 12.21
N GLY A 162 -7.98 8.75 11.54
CA GLY A 162 -7.94 8.16 10.21
C GLY A 162 -6.59 7.51 9.92
N ILE A 163 -6.60 6.49 9.08
CA ILE A 163 -5.41 5.76 8.65
C ILE A 163 -5.43 5.73 7.12
N ILE A 164 -4.57 6.51 6.47
CA ILE A 164 -4.34 6.37 5.02
C ILE A 164 -3.71 5.00 4.81
N ALA A 165 -4.46 4.09 4.18
CA ALA A 165 -4.08 2.69 4.08
C ALA A 165 -2.75 2.51 3.30
N PRO A 166 -1.96 1.47 3.59
CA PRO A 166 -0.78 1.13 2.81
C PRO A 166 -1.04 1.04 1.30
N ASN A 167 -0.29 1.84 0.54
CA ASN A 167 -0.32 1.86 -0.92
C ASN A 167 0.93 1.16 -1.47
N PHE A 168 0.74 0.03 -2.16
CA PHE A 168 1.83 -0.70 -2.78
C PHE A 168 2.11 -0.08 -4.15
N SER A 169 3.37 0.31 -4.37
CA SER A 169 3.82 1.09 -5.52
C SER A 169 3.44 0.46 -6.87
N VAL A 170 2.89 1.25 -7.79
CA VAL A 170 2.60 0.85 -9.18
C VAL A 170 3.45 1.72 -10.11
N TYR A 171 4.57 1.17 -10.58
CA TYR A 171 5.50 1.89 -11.47
C TYR A 171 5.20 1.61 -12.94
N GLU A 172 5.22 2.66 -13.77
CA GLU A 172 4.99 2.56 -15.23
C GLU A 172 5.88 1.52 -15.92
N ASP A 173 7.15 1.40 -15.50
CA ASP A 173 8.12 0.48 -16.09
C ASP A 173 8.15 -0.90 -15.42
N ALA A 174 7.15 -1.22 -14.58
CA ALA A 174 6.96 -2.55 -14.02
C ALA A 174 6.06 -3.44 -14.90
N PRO A 175 6.24 -4.78 -14.88
CA PRO A 175 5.39 -5.70 -15.62
C PRO A 175 3.93 -5.66 -15.13
N ARG A 176 2.99 -5.96 -16.03
CA ARG A 176 1.55 -6.05 -15.72
C ARG A 176 1.20 -6.88 -14.48
N LEU A 177 1.93 -7.97 -14.26
CA LEU A 177 1.71 -8.83 -13.09
C LEU A 177 2.00 -8.12 -11.76
N GLU A 178 3.02 -7.27 -11.72
CA GLU A 178 3.36 -6.46 -10.54
C GLU A 178 2.27 -5.43 -10.27
N HIS A 179 1.75 -4.76 -11.32
CA HIS A 179 0.64 -3.81 -11.17
C HIS A 179 -0.57 -4.47 -10.52
N ILE A 180 -1.04 -5.58 -11.10
CA ILE A 180 -2.20 -6.31 -10.57
C ILE A 180 -1.94 -6.77 -9.14
N TYR A 181 -0.74 -7.30 -8.87
CA TYR A 181 -0.39 -7.72 -7.52
C TYR A 181 -0.51 -6.58 -6.51
N ASN A 182 0.11 -5.42 -6.80
CA ASN A 182 0.15 -4.30 -5.87
C ASN A 182 -1.21 -3.63 -5.68
N ILE A 183 -2.00 -3.48 -6.74
CA ILE A 183 -3.38 -3.00 -6.67
C ILE A 183 -4.23 -3.90 -5.75
N GLN A 184 -4.16 -5.23 -5.94
CA GLN A 184 -4.92 -6.17 -5.12
C GLN A 184 -4.49 -6.19 -3.66
N ARG A 185 -3.19 -6.02 -3.38
CA ARG A 185 -2.67 -5.88 -2.02
C ARG A 185 -3.20 -4.63 -1.34
N SER A 186 -3.15 -3.47 -2.01
CA SER A 186 -3.72 -2.22 -1.49
C SER A 186 -5.23 -2.35 -1.19
N LYS A 187 -5.98 -2.92 -2.14
CA LYS A 187 -7.42 -3.18 -1.99
C LYS A 187 -7.71 -4.10 -0.81
N THR A 188 -6.94 -5.18 -0.68
CA THR A 188 -7.08 -6.16 0.40
C THR A 188 -6.77 -5.53 1.75
N VAL A 189 -5.66 -4.80 1.89
CA VAL A 189 -5.31 -4.15 3.16
C VAL A 189 -6.39 -3.17 3.58
N TYR A 190 -6.86 -2.31 2.68
CA TYR A 190 -7.94 -1.38 2.97
C TYR A 190 -9.22 -2.10 3.43
N ASN A 191 -9.72 -3.07 2.67
CA ASN A 191 -10.95 -3.79 3.01
C ASN A 191 -10.83 -4.56 4.32
N GLU A 192 -9.67 -5.17 4.58
CA GLU A 192 -9.39 -5.83 5.84
C GLU A 192 -9.39 -4.84 7.01
N MET A 193 -8.78 -3.66 6.86
CA MET A 193 -8.79 -2.63 7.88
C MET A 193 -10.22 -2.16 8.20
N ILE A 194 -11.04 -1.90 7.17
CA ILE A 194 -12.46 -1.55 7.35
C ILE A 194 -13.23 -2.67 8.06
N SER A 195 -13.04 -3.92 7.64
CA SER A 195 -13.67 -5.10 8.24
C SER A 195 -13.29 -5.29 9.71
N GLU A 196 -12.07 -4.90 10.07
CA GLU A 196 -11.57 -4.89 11.44
C GLU A 196 -12.08 -3.68 12.24
N GLY A 197 -12.76 -2.71 11.63
CA GLY A 197 -13.26 -1.51 12.30
C GLY A 197 -12.20 -0.42 12.48
N LEU A 198 -11.12 -0.43 11.71
CA LEU A 198 -10.17 0.67 11.65
C LEU A 198 -10.72 1.81 10.77
N PRO A 199 -10.42 3.09 11.09
CA PRO A 199 -10.86 4.24 10.29
C PRO A 199 -9.97 4.42 9.05
N ALA A 200 -9.95 3.43 8.16
CA ALA A 200 -9.06 3.43 7.01
C ALA A 200 -9.57 4.36 5.88
N ILE A 201 -8.65 5.06 5.24
CA ILE A 201 -8.86 5.86 4.04
C ILE A 201 -8.18 5.09 2.90
N PRO A 202 -8.88 4.78 1.80
CA PRO A 202 -8.26 4.03 0.71
C PRO A 202 -7.19 4.89 0.04
N ASP A 203 -6.03 4.29 -0.20
CA ASP A 203 -4.96 4.86 -1.03
C ASP A 203 -4.51 3.78 -2.03
N VAL A 204 -4.88 3.99 -3.29
CA VAL A 204 -4.73 3.01 -4.36
C VAL A 204 -4.17 3.69 -5.59
N SER A 205 -3.04 3.18 -6.07
CA SER A 205 -2.42 3.60 -7.32
C SER A 205 -2.84 2.69 -8.48
N TRP A 206 -2.93 3.24 -9.69
CA TRP A 206 -3.10 2.47 -10.92
C TRP A 206 -2.28 3.10 -12.05
N TYR A 207 -1.97 2.34 -13.09
CA TYR A 207 -1.20 2.83 -14.23
C TYR A 207 -2.08 3.01 -15.48
N SER A 208 -2.87 2.00 -15.84
CA SER A 208 -3.70 2.03 -17.06
C SER A 208 -5.20 1.97 -16.75
N LYS A 209 -6.05 2.27 -17.74
CA LYS A 209 -7.51 2.17 -17.54
C LYS A 209 -7.95 0.74 -17.26
N GLU A 210 -7.21 -0.25 -17.77
CA GLU A 210 -7.48 -1.67 -17.55
C GLU A 210 -7.33 -2.08 -16.08
N ASP A 211 -6.46 -1.38 -15.32
CA ASP A 211 -6.30 -1.57 -13.87
C ASP A 211 -7.56 -1.31 -13.07
N LEU A 212 -8.39 -0.37 -13.51
CA LEU A 212 -9.63 -0.02 -12.81
C LEU A 212 -10.67 -1.17 -12.81
N ASN A 213 -10.40 -2.27 -13.52
CA ASN A 213 -11.22 -3.48 -13.47
C ASN A 213 -10.78 -4.46 -12.38
N PHE A 214 -9.72 -4.17 -11.63
CA PHE A 214 -9.11 -5.06 -10.65
C PHE A 214 -9.30 -4.55 -9.22
#